data_AF-A0A0R1JY61-F1
#
_entry.id   AF-A0A0R1JY61-F1
#
_cell.length_a   1.000
_cell.length_b   1.000
_cell.length_c   1.000
_cell.angle_alpha   90.00
_cell.angle_beta   90.00
_cell.angle_gamma   90.00
#
_symmetry.space_group_name_H-M   'P 1'
#
loop_
_entity.id
_entity.type
_entity.pdbx_description
1 polymer ?
#
loop_
_entity_poly.entity_id
_entity_poly.type
_entity_poly.pdbx_seq_one_letter_code
_entity_poly.pdbx_strand_id
1 'polypeptide(L)'
;MAKFLKGLLVISLLLGIWAPQSAQSAIKRPAKGLILDAARQYYSVSSIKQLITTTHRGGGTFLQLHLTDDTRFGVENAHLGQTVKAARKQGDVYYNRKTKLAFLSKRQLRSLIVYGHRRHVEVIPEIDTPGHAKALIKLMKTGSAANRQLAKTIASGNELTLHSAKTLPFVKALLSEYTGLQYRGQHIGIGGDEYSATTAPHQPATVSYTNGLNRYLRSKHLRTTMWNDGLMRADLPRIDHNILVTYWSYDGETDNAQTIRAHRQIRPTLPQLNQAGFQTINANFWYLYVITRPKTFTTESVRYWQRDLTQNWTRQVWDKTNHQSLATSSRNLGSAISIWGDGRKTYSQKQVLQKTKPFLTTYFQHA
;
A
#
# COMPACT_ATOMS: atom_id res chain seq x y z
N MET A 1 -39.82 -66.72 3.16
CA MET A 1 -38.42 -66.30 2.91
C MET A 1 -38.38 -65.41 1.67
N ALA A 2 -37.58 -64.33 1.73
CA ALA A 2 -37.14 -63.42 0.64
C ALA A 2 -38.23 -62.58 -0.08
N LYS A 3 -38.44 -61.30 0.32
CA LYS A 3 -37.71 -60.07 -0.07
C LYS A 3 -38.18 -59.49 -1.42
N PHE A 4 -39.10 -58.53 -1.33
CA PHE A 4 -39.42 -57.54 -2.37
C PHE A 4 -38.31 -56.48 -2.44
N LEU A 5 -37.67 -56.34 -3.60
CA LEU A 5 -36.91 -55.14 -3.98
C LEU A 5 -37.90 -54.04 -4.38
N LYS A 6 -37.87 -52.91 -3.68
CA LYS A 6 -38.37 -51.63 -4.21
C LYS A 6 -37.19 -50.67 -4.25
N GLY A 7 -36.91 -50.17 -5.45
CA GLY A 7 -35.82 -49.23 -5.72
C GLY A 7 -36.03 -47.90 -5.01
N LEU A 8 -34.96 -47.39 -4.42
CA LEU A 8 -34.86 -46.00 -3.99
C LEU A 8 -34.20 -45.18 -5.10
N LEU A 9 -34.95 -44.21 -5.61
CA LEU A 9 -34.46 -43.14 -6.46
C LEU A 9 -33.66 -42.17 -5.56
N VAL A 10 -32.33 -42.18 -5.65
CA VAL A 10 -31.48 -41.20 -4.95
C VAL A 10 -31.33 -39.98 -5.84
N ILE A 11 -32.04 -38.90 -5.50
CA ILE A 11 -31.83 -37.57 -6.06
C ILE A 11 -30.56 -37.00 -5.40
N SER A 12 -29.45 -37.01 -6.13
CA SER A 12 -28.20 -36.37 -5.71
C SER A 12 -28.33 -34.85 -5.87
N LEU A 13 -28.64 -34.15 -4.76
CA LEU A 13 -28.43 -32.70 -4.64
C LEU A 13 -26.91 -32.42 -4.66
N LEU A 14 -26.41 -31.89 -5.76
CA LEU A 14 -25.07 -31.30 -5.85
C LEU A 14 -25.05 -29.97 -5.09
N LEU A 15 -24.89 -30.04 -3.77
CA LEU A 15 -24.44 -28.89 -2.97
C LEU A 15 -22.97 -28.63 -3.32
N GLY A 16 -22.74 -27.63 -4.18
CA GLY A 16 -21.41 -27.11 -4.46
C GLY A 16 -20.78 -26.52 -3.20
N ILE A 17 -20.03 -27.34 -2.47
CA ILE A 17 -19.16 -26.91 -1.38
C ILE A 17 -18.07 -26.03 -2.00
N TRP A 18 -18.19 -24.71 -1.81
CA TRP A 18 -17.13 -23.76 -2.11
C TRP A 18 -16.00 -23.98 -1.09
N ALA A 19 -15.08 -24.90 -1.40
CA ALA A 19 -13.86 -25.02 -0.63
C ALA A 19 -13.10 -23.68 -0.72
N PRO A 20 -12.62 -23.11 0.40
CA PRO A 20 -11.76 -21.94 0.33
C PRO A 20 -10.46 -22.36 -0.35
N GLN A 21 -10.34 -22.00 -1.63
CA GLN A 21 -9.13 -22.20 -2.40
C GLN A 21 -8.00 -21.46 -1.66
N SER A 22 -7.05 -22.23 -1.11
CA SER A 22 -5.88 -21.68 -0.45
C SER A 22 -5.13 -20.81 -1.46
N ALA A 23 -5.16 -19.49 -1.28
CA ALA A 23 -4.36 -18.59 -2.08
C ALA A 23 -2.88 -18.93 -1.83
N GLN A 24 -2.14 -19.14 -2.91
CA GLN A 24 -0.72 -19.50 -2.89
C GLN A 24 0.06 -18.38 -2.18
N SER A 25 0.46 -18.63 -0.92
CA SER A 25 0.77 -17.57 0.06
C SER A 25 2.22 -17.08 0.05
N ALA A 26 2.92 -17.17 -1.08
CA ALA A 26 4.28 -16.68 -1.21
C ALA A 26 4.38 -15.77 -2.43
N ILE A 27 4.81 -14.52 -2.20
CA ILE A 27 5.26 -13.63 -3.28
C ILE A 27 6.35 -14.39 -4.06
N LYS A 28 6.12 -14.64 -5.35
CA LYS A 28 7.12 -15.28 -6.23
C LYS A 28 8.38 -14.41 -6.26
N ARG A 29 9.55 -15.05 -6.24
CA ARG A 29 10.86 -14.37 -6.24
C ARG A 29 11.52 -14.51 -7.63
N PRO A 30 12.15 -13.45 -8.16
CA PRO A 30 12.11 -12.07 -7.67
C PRO A 30 10.71 -11.45 -7.88
N ALA A 31 10.25 -10.71 -6.87
CA ALA A 31 8.98 -10.00 -6.91
C ALA A 31 9.09 -8.74 -7.74
N LYS A 32 8.13 -8.51 -8.65
CA LYS A 32 7.97 -7.22 -9.33
C LYS A 32 6.60 -6.66 -8.96
N GLY A 33 6.58 -5.42 -8.48
CA GLY A 33 5.39 -4.75 -7.97
C GLY A 33 5.08 -3.46 -8.69
N LEU A 34 3.83 -3.02 -8.57
CA LEU A 34 3.40 -1.66 -8.91
C LEU A 34 2.75 -1.01 -7.69
N ILE A 35 3.14 0.21 -7.36
CA ILE A 35 2.48 1.03 -6.34
C ILE A 35 1.73 2.13 -7.08
N LEU A 36 0.43 2.24 -6.85
CA LEU A 36 -0.42 3.24 -7.47
C LEU A 36 -0.99 4.17 -6.40
N ASP A 37 -0.67 5.45 -6.53
CA ASP A 37 -1.30 6.51 -5.79
C ASP A 37 -2.73 6.78 -6.29
N ALA A 38 -3.70 6.20 -5.59
CA ALA A 38 -5.13 6.44 -5.83
C ALA A 38 -5.71 7.54 -4.90
N ALA A 39 -4.86 8.16 -4.07
CA ALA A 39 -5.25 9.17 -3.11
C ALA A 39 -5.13 10.58 -3.70
N ARG A 40 -3.96 10.97 -4.24
CA ARG A 40 -3.81 12.31 -4.85
C ARG A 40 -4.59 12.41 -6.16
N GLN A 41 -4.71 11.31 -6.90
CA GLN A 41 -5.53 11.22 -8.11
C GLN A 41 -6.50 10.05 -8.07
N TYR A 42 -7.74 10.25 -8.49
CA TYR A 42 -8.73 9.17 -8.51
C TYR A 42 -8.56 8.35 -9.79
N TYR A 43 -8.54 7.02 -9.64
CA TYR A 43 -8.57 6.07 -10.74
C TYR A 43 -9.87 5.26 -10.67
N SER A 44 -10.56 5.14 -11.80
CA SER A 44 -11.74 4.29 -11.89
C SER A 44 -11.37 2.82 -11.70
N VAL A 45 -12.38 1.98 -11.40
CA VAL A 45 -12.22 0.52 -11.34
C VAL A 45 -11.64 -0.04 -12.65
N SER A 46 -12.08 0.49 -13.81
CA SER A 46 -11.55 0.06 -15.10
C SER A 46 -10.08 0.42 -15.28
N SER A 47 -9.67 1.63 -14.91
CA SER A 47 -8.27 2.07 -14.94
C SER A 47 -7.38 1.21 -14.05
N ILE A 48 -7.82 0.89 -12.83
CA ILE A 48 -7.05 0.03 -11.92
C ILE A 48 -6.96 -1.40 -12.47
N LYS A 49 -8.04 -1.95 -13.05
CA LYS A 49 -7.99 -3.27 -13.73
C LYS A 49 -7.02 -3.30 -14.91
N GLN A 50 -6.89 -2.20 -15.65
CA GLN A 50 -5.88 -2.08 -16.71
C GLN A 50 -4.47 -2.16 -16.14
N LEU A 51 -4.19 -1.46 -15.03
CA LEU A 51 -2.88 -1.54 -14.36
C LEU A 51 -2.61 -2.93 -13.79
N ILE A 52 -3.59 -3.59 -13.18
CA ILE A 52 -3.46 -5.00 -12.75
C ILE A 52 -3.09 -5.90 -13.94
N THR A 53 -3.71 -5.68 -15.11
CA THR A 53 -3.41 -6.43 -16.33
C THR A 53 -2.00 -6.13 -16.84
N THR A 54 -1.56 -4.88 -16.80
CA THR A 54 -0.19 -4.47 -17.13
C THR A 54 0.82 -5.14 -16.22
N THR A 55 0.60 -5.12 -14.90
CA THR A 55 1.44 -5.81 -13.91
C THR A 55 1.54 -7.30 -14.21
N HIS A 56 0.40 -7.97 -14.42
CA HIS A 56 0.37 -9.40 -14.77
C HIS A 56 1.17 -9.71 -16.05
N ARG A 57 0.94 -8.94 -17.12
CA ARG A 57 1.63 -9.14 -18.41
C ARG A 57 3.14 -8.89 -18.31
N GLY A 58 3.56 -8.03 -17.39
CA GLY A 58 4.97 -7.80 -17.07
C GLY A 58 5.60 -8.85 -16.15
N GLY A 59 4.91 -9.94 -15.84
CA GLY A 59 5.37 -10.94 -14.87
C GLY A 59 5.37 -10.45 -13.41
N GLY A 60 4.70 -9.32 -13.14
CA GLY A 60 4.53 -8.77 -11.80
C GLY A 60 3.56 -9.58 -10.94
N THR A 61 3.72 -9.43 -9.64
CA THR A 61 3.08 -10.30 -8.62
C THR A 61 2.17 -9.55 -7.66
N PHE A 62 2.30 -8.22 -7.57
CA PHE A 62 1.42 -7.42 -6.74
C PHE A 62 1.22 -5.99 -7.27
N LEU A 63 0.12 -5.39 -6.85
CA LEU A 63 -0.20 -3.99 -7.01
C LEU A 63 -0.62 -3.43 -5.64
N GLN A 64 0.20 -2.55 -5.06
CA GLN A 64 -0.16 -1.79 -3.85
C GLN A 64 -1.00 -0.58 -4.24
N LEU A 65 -2.21 -0.50 -3.71
CA LEU A 65 -3.13 0.62 -3.89
C LEU A 65 -3.00 1.54 -2.68
N HIS A 66 -2.28 2.64 -2.87
CA HIS A 66 -2.19 3.71 -1.88
C HIS A 66 -3.51 4.51 -1.93
N LEU A 67 -4.44 4.15 -1.05
CA LEU A 67 -5.83 4.62 -1.11
C LEU A 67 -6.08 5.88 -0.31
N THR A 68 -5.20 6.22 0.64
CA THR A 68 -5.42 7.33 1.57
C THR A 68 -4.19 8.17 1.72
N ASP A 69 -4.37 9.48 1.72
CA ASP A 69 -3.33 10.49 1.93
C ASP A 69 -3.98 11.78 2.46
N ASP A 70 -3.18 12.81 2.74
CA ASP A 70 -3.56 14.18 3.00
C ASP A 70 -4.60 14.77 2.05
N THR A 71 -4.55 14.38 0.79
CA THR A 71 -5.46 14.88 -0.25
C THR A 71 -6.81 14.17 -0.28
N ARG A 72 -6.87 12.87 0.03
CA ARG A 72 -8.10 12.08 -0.08
C ARG A 72 -8.03 10.82 0.80
N PHE A 73 -9.14 10.52 1.46
CA PHE A 73 -9.44 9.16 1.91
C PHE A 73 -10.24 8.45 0.81
N GLY A 74 -9.56 7.70 -0.05
CA GLY A 74 -10.04 7.27 -1.37
C GLY A 74 -10.89 6.00 -1.40
N VAL A 75 -11.33 5.50 -0.24
CA VAL A 75 -12.12 4.28 -0.11
C VAL A 75 -13.25 4.46 0.90
N GLU A 76 -14.33 3.70 0.75
CA GLU A 76 -15.44 3.64 1.69
C GLU A 76 -14.96 3.21 3.08
N ASN A 77 -15.48 3.89 4.11
CA ASN A 77 -15.23 3.59 5.51
C ASN A 77 -16.41 4.12 6.36
N ALA A 78 -17.15 3.20 6.97
CA ALA A 78 -18.31 3.49 7.79
C ALA A 78 -17.92 4.18 9.12
N HIS A 79 -16.78 3.83 9.71
CA HIS A 79 -16.29 4.53 10.91
C HIS A 79 -16.05 6.01 10.66
N LEU A 80 -15.69 6.43 9.44
CA LEU A 80 -15.55 7.83 9.04
C LEU A 80 -16.84 8.47 8.49
N GLY A 81 -17.95 7.72 8.43
CA GLY A 81 -19.20 8.19 7.83
C GLY A 81 -19.14 8.35 6.30
N GLN A 82 -18.11 7.82 5.64
CA GLN A 82 -17.97 7.82 4.18
C GLN A 82 -18.50 6.49 3.63
N THR A 83 -19.80 6.45 3.29
CA THR A 83 -20.49 5.25 2.80
C THR A 83 -21.11 5.47 1.43
N VAL A 84 -21.32 4.39 0.66
CA VAL A 84 -22.04 4.48 -0.62
C VAL A 84 -23.48 5.01 -0.46
N LYS A 85 -24.12 4.76 0.69
CA LYS A 85 -25.48 5.25 1.00
C LYS A 85 -25.51 6.77 1.18
N ALA A 86 -24.47 7.34 1.80
CA ALA A 86 -24.35 8.78 2.04
C ALA A 86 -23.72 9.55 0.87
N ALA A 87 -23.26 8.85 -0.17
CA ALA A 87 -22.56 9.45 -1.30
C ALA A 87 -23.49 10.09 -2.33
N ARG A 88 -22.91 10.93 -3.19
CA ARG A 88 -23.47 11.24 -4.51
C ARG A 88 -22.83 10.29 -5.51
N LYS A 89 -23.64 9.53 -6.26
CA LYS A 89 -23.15 8.65 -7.33
C LYS A 89 -23.25 9.37 -8.68
N GLN A 90 -22.21 9.28 -9.50
CA GLN A 90 -22.21 9.76 -10.89
C GLN A 90 -21.50 8.71 -11.75
N GLY A 91 -22.24 8.11 -12.69
CA GLY A 91 -21.79 6.87 -13.34
C GLY A 91 -21.46 5.82 -12.26
N ASP A 92 -20.31 5.16 -12.37
CA ASP A 92 -19.82 4.21 -11.36
C ASP A 92 -18.96 4.83 -10.25
N VAL A 93 -18.86 6.15 -10.19
CA VAL A 93 -18.01 6.85 -9.21
C VAL A 93 -18.86 7.37 -8.06
N TYR A 94 -18.40 7.10 -6.83
CA TYR A 94 -19.00 7.63 -5.61
C TYR A 94 -18.24 8.85 -5.14
N TYR A 95 -18.95 9.92 -4.80
CA TYR A 95 -18.40 11.16 -4.28
C TYR A 95 -18.93 11.43 -2.89
N ASN A 96 -18.04 11.73 -1.95
CA ASN A 96 -18.44 12.19 -0.63
C ASN A 96 -19.13 13.56 -0.77
N ARG A 97 -20.33 13.72 -0.22
CA ARG A 97 -21.13 14.96 -0.38
C ARG A 97 -20.49 16.19 0.26
N LYS A 98 -19.66 16.01 1.29
CA LYS A 98 -18.98 17.08 2.02
C LYS A 98 -17.64 17.44 1.37
N THR A 99 -16.77 16.46 1.17
CA THR A 99 -15.43 16.71 0.60
C THR A 99 -15.45 16.89 -0.91
N LYS A 100 -16.53 16.46 -1.58
CA LYS A 100 -16.67 16.37 -3.05
C LYS A 100 -15.65 15.47 -3.73
N LEU A 101 -14.84 14.73 -2.96
CA LEU A 101 -13.83 13.82 -3.48
C LEU A 101 -14.44 12.45 -3.79
N ALA A 102 -13.94 11.85 -4.86
CA ALA A 102 -14.31 10.50 -5.27
C ALA A 102 -13.72 9.45 -4.31
N PHE A 103 -14.37 8.30 -4.17
CA PHE A 103 -13.85 7.15 -3.43
C PHE A 103 -14.34 5.83 -4.02
N LEU A 104 -13.59 4.75 -3.80
CA LEU A 104 -13.99 3.39 -4.13
C LEU A 104 -14.92 2.83 -3.06
N SER A 105 -16.05 2.24 -3.45
CA SER A 105 -16.84 1.40 -2.54
C SER A 105 -16.07 0.13 -2.14
N LYS A 106 -16.43 -0.48 -1.02
CA LYS A 106 -15.84 -1.78 -0.62
C LYS A 106 -16.08 -2.87 -1.66
N ARG A 107 -17.26 -2.85 -2.31
CA ARG A 107 -17.58 -3.78 -3.41
C ARG A 107 -16.65 -3.58 -4.60
N GLN A 108 -16.34 -2.33 -4.95
CA GLN A 108 -15.38 -2.03 -6.02
C GLN A 108 -13.98 -2.47 -5.64
N LEU A 109 -13.51 -2.18 -4.42
CA LEU A 109 -12.22 -2.66 -3.92
C LEU A 109 -12.13 -4.19 -3.96
N ARG A 110 -13.16 -4.90 -3.46
CA ARG A 110 -13.23 -6.37 -3.54
C ARG A 110 -13.19 -6.87 -4.98
N SER A 111 -13.86 -6.18 -5.91
CA SER A 111 -13.82 -6.53 -7.33
C SER A 111 -12.40 -6.42 -7.93
N LEU A 112 -11.59 -5.47 -7.45
CA LEU A 112 -10.19 -5.31 -7.85
C LEU A 112 -9.33 -6.44 -7.28
N ILE A 113 -9.50 -6.76 -5.99
CA ILE A 113 -8.81 -7.88 -5.33
C ILE A 113 -9.11 -9.21 -6.04
N VAL A 114 -10.37 -9.49 -6.35
CA VAL A 114 -10.77 -10.70 -7.11
C VAL A 114 -10.17 -10.69 -8.51
N TYR A 115 -10.17 -9.55 -9.20
CA TYR A 115 -9.64 -9.43 -10.55
C TYR A 115 -8.12 -9.66 -10.61
N GLY A 116 -7.37 -9.14 -9.63
CA GLY A 116 -5.94 -9.39 -9.46
C GLY A 116 -5.64 -10.83 -9.08
N HIS A 117 -6.36 -11.40 -8.12
CA HIS A 117 -6.17 -12.80 -7.71
C HIS A 117 -6.30 -13.77 -8.88
N ARG A 118 -7.30 -13.58 -9.76
CA ARG A 118 -7.48 -14.38 -11.00
C ARG A 118 -6.33 -14.24 -12.02
N ARG A 119 -5.41 -13.30 -11.80
CA ARG A 119 -4.23 -13.03 -12.63
C ARG A 119 -2.93 -13.23 -11.86
N HIS A 120 -2.97 -13.84 -10.67
CA HIS A 120 -1.82 -13.99 -9.80
C HIS A 120 -1.14 -12.66 -9.42
N VAL A 121 -1.91 -11.57 -9.39
CA VAL A 121 -1.49 -10.26 -8.91
C VAL A 121 -2.22 -9.96 -7.60
N GLU A 122 -1.49 -9.95 -6.51
CA GLU A 122 -2.03 -9.53 -5.22
C GLU A 122 -2.37 -8.03 -5.23
N VAL A 123 -3.57 -7.65 -4.82
CA VAL A 123 -3.94 -6.23 -4.66
C VAL A 123 -3.85 -5.88 -3.19
N ILE A 124 -2.87 -5.04 -2.83
CA ILE A 124 -2.55 -4.65 -1.45
C ILE A 124 -3.15 -3.26 -1.19
N PRO A 125 -4.34 -3.14 -0.56
CA PRO A 125 -4.88 -1.86 -0.15
C PRO A 125 -4.05 -1.32 1.00
N GLU A 126 -3.75 -0.04 0.94
CA GLU A 126 -3.01 0.66 1.97
C GLU A 126 -3.88 1.76 2.56
N ILE A 127 -3.95 1.77 3.89
CA ILE A 127 -4.51 2.86 4.69
C ILE A 127 -3.35 3.46 5.47
N ASP A 128 -2.89 4.61 5.02
CA ASP A 128 -1.67 5.25 5.50
C ASP A 128 -1.90 5.98 6.82
N THR A 129 -1.10 5.59 7.82
CA THR A 129 -1.07 6.13 9.18
C THR A 129 0.30 5.84 9.83
N PRO A 130 0.74 6.64 10.81
CA PRO A 130 0.07 7.82 11.36
C PRO A 130 0.25 9.07 10.51
N GLY A 131 1.24 9.10 9.61
CA GLY A 131 1.46 10.17 8.63
C GLY A 131 0.34 10.25 7.58
N HIS A 132 0.44 11.23 6.68
CA HIS A 132 -0.45 11.39 5.52
C HIS A 132 -1.96 11.29 5.84
N ALA A 133 -2.36 11.72 7.03
CA ALA A 133 -3.68 11.51 7.59
C ALA A 133 -4.60 12.74 7.47
N LYS A 134 -4.22 13.83 6.78
CA LYS A 134 -5.03 15.06 6.76
C LYS A 134 -6.45 14.87 6.22
N ALA A 135 -6.65 14.04 5.18
CA ALA A 135 -8.00 13.77 4.67
C ALA A 135 -8.81 12.91 5.64
N LEU A 136 -8.17 11.92 6.28
CA LEU A 136 -8.76 11.10 7.35
C LEU A 136 -9.24 12.01 8.49
N ILE A 137 -8.35 12.88 8.99
CA ILE A 137 -8.65 13.84 10.07
C ILE A 137 -9.78 14.78 9.68
N LYS A 138 -9.82 15.24 8.42
CA LYS A 138 -10.93 16.08 7.91
C LYS A 138 -12.27 15.32 7.96
N LEU A 139 -12.30 14.04 7.59
CA LEU A 139 -13.50 13.22 7.71
C LEU A 139 -13.90 13.02 9.18
N MET A 140 -12.95 12.84 10.10
CA MET A 140 -13.25 12.77 11.53
C MET A 140 -13.87 14.08 12.05
N LYS A 141 -13.24 15.22 11.76
CA LYS A 141 -13.68 16.56 12.21
C LYS A 141 -15.02 16.99 11.62
N THR A 142 -15.42 16.42 10.48
CA THR A 142 -16.72 16.69 9.84
C THR A 142 -17.73 15.55 10.00
N GLY A 143 -17.36 14.48 10.71
CA GLY A 143 -18.15 13.26 10.91
C GLY A 143 -19.07 13.33 12.13
N SER A 144 -19.32 12.17 12.73
CA SER A 144 -20.14 12.00 13.94
C SER A 144 -19.59 12.78 15.14
N ALA A 145 -20.41 13.03 16.17
CA ALA A 145 -19.96 13.67 17.40
C ALA A 145 -18.78 12.92 18.06
N ALA A 146 -18.85 11.58 18.06
CA ALA A 146 -17.77 10.72 18.55
C ALA A 146 -16.45 10.93 17.78
N ASN A 147 -16.50 10.96 16.43
CA ASN A 147 -15.30 11.20 15.63
C ASN A 147 -14.72 12.60 15.84
N ARG A 148 -15.58 13.61 15.96
CA ARG A 148 -15.13 14.99 16.25
C ARG A 148 -14.43 15.06 17.59
N GLN A 149 -14.96 14.40 18.61
CA GLN A 149 -14.34 14.35 19.93
C GLN A 149 -13.03 13.56 19.90
N LEU A 150 -12.97 12.44 19.20
CA LEU A 150 -11.75 11.66 19.03
C LEU A 150 -10.66 12.45 18.30
N ALA A 151 -11.01 13.18 17.24
CA ALA A 151 -10.07 14.01 16.48
C ALA A 151 -9.41 15.10 17.35
N LYS A 152 -10.11 15.66 18.35
CA LYS A 152 -9.51 16.59 19.31
C LYS A 152 -8.41 15.94 20.16
N THR A 153 -8.46 14.62 20.34
CA THR A 153 -7.46 13.89 21.13
C THR A 153 -6.32 13.35 20.27
N ILE A 154 -6.61 12.83 19.07
CA ILE A 154 -5.63 12.04 18.32
C ILE A 154 -5.07 12.73 17.08
N ALA A 155 -5.62 13.86 16.62
CA ALA A 155 -5.15 14.53 15.40
C ALA A 155 -4.12 15.63 15.72
N SER A 156 -3.00 15.64 15.00
CA SER A 156 -1.97 16.68 15.07
C SER A 156 -1.47 17.00 13.66
N GLY A 157 -1.73 18.21 13.16
CA GLY A 157 -1.35 18.59 11.80
C GLY A 157 -1.96 17.66 10.74
N ASN A 158 -1.11 16.96 9.99
CA ASN A 158 -1.46 15.93 9.03
C ASN A 158 -1.25 14.49 9.56
N GLU A 159 -1.13 14.31 10.87
CA GLU A 159 -0.79 13.02 11.49
C GLU A 159 -1.75 12.62 12.62
N LEU A 160 -1.75 11.32 12.94
CA LEU A 160 -2.33 10.78 14.17
C LEU A 160 -1.25 10.65 15.26
N THR A 161 -1.47 11.23 16.45
CA THR A 161 -0.50 11.11 17.55
C THR A 161 -0.42 9.68 18.08
N LEU A 162 0.79 9.13 18.16
CA LEU A 162 1.01 7.78 18.67
C LEU A 162 1.01 7.69 20.20
N HIS A 163 1.09 8.82 20.91
CA HIS A 163 1.10 8.86 22.38
C HIS A 163 -0.29 8.68 23.00
N SER A 164 -1.35 8.77 22.21
CA SER A 164 -2.71 8.53 22.72
C SER A 164 -3.06 7.05 22.69
N ALA A 165 -3.52 6.53 23.84
CA ALA A 165 -4.07 5.18 23.93
C ALA A 165 -5.29 4.94 23.01
N LYS A 166 -5.91 6.00 22.46
CA LYS A 166 -7.06 5.92 21.55
C LYS A 166 -6.66 5.72 20.08
N THR A 167 -5.42 6.01 19.70
CA THR A 167 -4.99 5.98 18.30
C THR A 167 -4.97 4.56 17.74
N LEU A 168 -4.29 3.64 18.43
CA LEU A 168 -4.18 2.25 17.97
C LEU A 168 -5.56 1.55 17.85
N PRO A 169 -6.47 1.60 18.85
CA PRO A 169 -7.81 1.04 18.71
C PRO A 169 -8.61 1.63 17.54
N PHE A 170 -8.51 2.95 17.34
CA PHE A 170 -9.20 3.62 16.23
C PHE A 170 -8.68 3.14 14.86
N VAL A 171 -7.37 3.05 14.68
CA VAL A 171 -6.80 2.57 13.41
C VAL A 171 -7.10 1.09 13.18
N LYS A 172 -7.12 0.26 14.23
CA LYS A 172 -7.62 -1.13 14.12
C LYS A 172 -9.07 -1.19 13.64
N ALA A 173 -9.93 -0.29 14.13
CA ALA A 173 -11.32 -0.19 13.67
C ALA A 173 -11.39 0.22 12.19
N LEU A 174 -10.60 1.19 11.74
CA LEU A 174 -10.51 1.56 10.32
C LEU A 174 -10.10 0.36 9.46
N LEU A 175 -9.02 -0.34 9.84
CA LEU A 175 -8.51 -1.49 9.10
C LEU A 175 -9.50 -2.67 9.09
N SER A 176 -10.30 -2.84 10.16
CA SER A 176 -11.27 -3.93 10.28
C SER A 176 -12.22 -4.02 9.09
N GLU A 177 -12.57 -2.88 8.49
CA GLU A 177 -13.48 -2.76 7.35
C GLU A 177 -12.93 -3.40 6.05
N TYR A 178 -11.62 -3.67 5.99
CA TYR A 178 -10.94 -4.21 4.81
C TYR A 178 -10.43 -5.63 5.01
N THR A 179 -10.29 -6.09 6.27
CA THR A 179 -9.74 -7.42 6.58
C THR A 179 -10.53 -8.56 5.92
N GLY A 180 -11.87 -8.50 5.93
CA GLY A 180 -12.74 -9.48 5.28
C GLY A 180 -12.79 -9.39 3.74
N LEU A 181 -12.17 -8.37 3.13
CA LEU A 181 -12.11 -8.24 1.66
C LEU A 181 -10.90 -8.98 1.07
N GLN A 182 -9.88 -9.24 1.87
CA GLN A 182 -8.63 -9.90 1.48
C GLN A 182 -8.74 -11.42 1.53
N TYR A 183 -7.94 -12.11 0.72
CA TYR A 183 -7.76 -13.56 0.90
C TYR A 183 -6.78 -13.83 2.05
N ARG A 184 -6.93 -14.99 2.69
CA ARG A 184 -6.02 -15.44 3.76
C ARG A 184 -4.57 -15.41 3.26
N GLY A 185 -3.67 -14.86 4.07
CA GLY A 185 -2.25 -14.74 3.76
C GLY A 185 -1.86 -13.55 2.88
N GLN A 186 -2.82 -12.77 2.36
CA GLN A 186 -2.55 -11.52 1.64
C GLN A 186 -2.28 -10.35 2.60
N HIS A 187 -1.75 -9.28 2.04
CA HIS A 187 -1.23 -8.12 2.74
C HIS A 187 -2.27 -6.99 2.80
N ILE A 188 -2.20 -6.23 3.89
CA ILE A 188 -2.74 -4.88 3.99
C ILE A 188 -1.58 -3.95 4.32
N GLY A 189 -1.53 -2.81 3.61
CA GLY A 189 -0.57 -1.74 3.89
C GLY A 189 -1.06 -0.86 5.03
N ILE A 190 -0.17 -0.58 5.99
CA ILE A 190 -0.45 0.31 7.12
C ILE A 190 0.19 1.69 6.97
N GLY A 191 0.88 1.95 5.85
CA GLY A 191 1.64 3.17 5.62
C GLY A 191 2.92 3.20 6.44
N GLY A 192 3.15 4.30 7.15
CA GLY A 192 4.24 4.44 8.13
C GLY A 192 5.43 5.26 7.64
N ASP A 193 5.18 6.17 6.71
CA ASP A 193 6.10 7.15 6.14
C ASP A 193 5.83 8.58 6.63
N GLU A 194 6.88 9.41 6.56
CA GLU A 194 6.85 10.87 6.73
C GLU A 194 6.02 11.43 7.91
N TYR A 195 6.28 10.95 9.13
CA TYR A 195 5.65 11.47 10.35
C TYR A 195 6.64 11.89 11.44
N SER A 196 6.19 12.80 12.30
CA SER A 196 6.98 13.53 13.29
C SER A 196 7.75 12.66 14.29
N ALA A 197 7.28 11.44 14.58
CA ALA A 197 7.97 10.56 15.52
C ALA A 197 9.36 10.12 15.01
N THR A 198 9.65 10.22 13.70
CA THR A 198 10.81 9.60 13.04
C THR A 198 12.17 10.29 13.24
N THR A 199 12.31 11.12 14.27
CA THR A 199 13.49 11.98 14.49
C THR A 199 14.39 11.51 15.66
N ALA A 200 13.89 10.62 16.53
CA ALA A 200 14.66 10.09 17.67
C ALA A 200 15.20 8.67 17.40
N PRO A 201 16.38 8.30 17.94
CA PRO A 201 16.94 6.95 17.79
C PRO A 201 16.06 5.83 18.37
N HIS A 202 15.29 6.13 19.41
CA HIS A 202 14.34 5.22 20.04
C HIS A 202 12.94 5.81 20.03
N GLN A 203 11.96 5.02 19.59
CA GLN A 203 10.56 5.40 19.41
C GLN A 203 9.61 4.30 19.91
N PRO A 204 9.49 4.13 21.24
CA PRO A 204 8.66 3.07 21.81
C PRO A 204 7.18 3.16 21.40
N ALA A 205 6.66 4.38 21.17
CA ALA A 205 5.30 4.57 20.66
C ALA A 205 5.13 4.03 19.24
N THR A 206 6.09 4.30 18.35
CA THR A 206 6.16 3.74 16.99
C THR A 206 6.24 2.21 17.02
N VAL A 207 7.12 1.64 17.84
CA VAL A 207 7.25 0.18 18.00
C VAL A 207 5.94 -0.46 18.46
N SER A 208 5.32 0.10 19.51
CA SER A 208 4.06 -0.40 20.06
C SER A 208 2.92 -0.31 19.05
N TYR A 209 2.84 0.81 18.32
CA TYR A 209 1.84 1.03 17.28
C TYR A 209 1.98 0.02 16.12
N THR A 210 3.17 -0.09 15.55
CA THR A 210 3.49 -0.99 14.44
C THR A 210 3.23 -2.46 14.80
N ASN A 211 3.74 -2.92 15.94
CA ASN A 211 3.49 -4.28 16.42
C ASN A 211 2.00 -4.51 16.71
N GLY A 212 1.32 -3.52 17.30
CA GLY A 212 -0.10 -3.57 17.59
C GLY A 212 -0.97 -3.77 16.35
N LEU A 213 -0.64 -3.08 15.25
CA LEU A 213 -1.31 -3.24 13.95
C LEU A 213 -0.94 -4.57 13.27
N ASN A 214 0.34 -4.94 13.24
CA ASN A 214 0.81 -6.20 12.67
C ASN A 214 0.14 -7.40 13.35
N ARG A 215 0.16 -7.48 14.68
CA ARG A 215 -0.47 -8.57 15.44
C ARG A 215 -1.98 -8.63 15.23
N TYR A 216 -2.63 -7.47 15.08
CA TYR A 216 -4.04 -7.42 14.72
C TYR A 216 -4.33 -7.99 13.33
N LEU A 217 -3.56 -7.60 12.30
CA LEU A 217 -3.72 -8.16 10.96
C LEU A 217 -3.42 -9.67 10.92
N ARG A 218 -2.40 -10.11 11.65
CA ARG A 218 -2.08 -11.54 11.82
C ARG A 218 -3.21 -12.33 12.47
N SER A 219 -3.89 -11.77 13.47
CA SER A 219 -5.05 -12.44 14.10
C SER A 219 -6.24 -12.56 13.14
N LYS A 220 -6.26 -11.79 12.05
CA LYS A 220 -7.18 -11.94 10.92
C LYS A 220 -6.61 -12.80 9.78
N HIS A 221 -5.50 -13.49 10.02
CA HIS A 221 -4.78 -14.31 9.06
C HIS A 221 -4.29 -13.54 7.83
N LEU A 222 -3.96 -12.26 8.02
CA LEU A 222 -3.38 -11.39 7.01
C LEU A 222 -1.93 -11.07 7.36
N ARG A 223 -1.22 -10.55 6.37
CA ARG A 223 0.16 -10.05 6.49
C ARG A 223 0.16 -8.52 6.44
N THR A 224 1.25 -7.92 6.89
CA THR A 224 1.40 -6.47 6.93
C THR A 224 2.50 -6.04 5.97
N THR A 225 2.25 -4.96 5.23
CA THR A 225 3.30 -4.19 4.56
C THR A 225 3.36 -2.77 5.12
N MET A 226 4.54 -2.18 5.18
CA MET A 226 4.76 -0.81 5.66
C MET A 226 5.96 -0.14 4.97
N TRP A 227 6.01 1.19 4.99
CA TRP A 227 7.19 1.96 4.58
C TRP A 227 8.28 1.96 5.68
N ASN A 228 9.51 2.31 5.31
CA ASN A 228 10.67 2.11 6.18
C ASN A 228 10.96 3.25 7.18
N ASP A 229 10.32 4.41 7.07
CA ASP A 229 10.66 5.62 7.85
C ASP A 229 10.51 5.44 9.36
N GLY A 230 9.50 4.68 9.78
CA GLY A 230 9.26 4.37 11.20
C GLY A 230 10.24 3.37 11.82
N LEU A 231 11.18 2.80 11.05
CA LEU A 231 12.11 1.79 11.54
C LEU A 231 13.42 2.45 11.97
N MET A 232 13.74 2.39 13.25
CA MET A 232 15.01 2.86 13.78
C MET A 232 15.96 1.69 14.05
N ARG A 233 17.26 1.87 13.79
CA ARG A 233 18.29 0.84 13.98
C ARG A 233 18.27 0.30 15.41
N ALA A 234 18.08 1.18 16.40
CA ALA A 234 18.11 0.82 17.81
C ALA A 234 16.84 0.08 18.29
N ASP A 235 15.74 0.15 17.52
CA ASP A 235 14.47 -0.50 17.86
C ASP A 235 14.18 -1.77 17.06
N LEU A 236 15.02 -2.13 16.07
CA LEU A 236 14.81 -3.34 15.26
C LEU A 236 14.54 -4.60 16.10
N PRO A 237 15.28 -4.89 17.20
CA PRO A 237 15.02 -6.08 18.01
C PRO A 237 13.63 -6.11 18.66
N ARG A 238 12.94 -4.97 18.73
CA ARG A 238 11.63 -4.81 19.37
C ARG A 238 10.46 -4.80 18.39
N ILE A 239 10.73 -4.75 17.09
CA ILE A 239 9.70 -4.73 16.04
C ILE A 239 9.46 -6.16 15.53
N ASP A 240 8.20 -6.51 15.27
CA ASP A 240 7.84 -7.81 14.72
C ASP A 240 8.42 -7.98 13.29
N HIS A 241 9.35 -8.92 13.11
CA HIS A 241 10.07 -9.15 11.84
C HIS A 241 9.25 -9.75 10.68
N ASN A 242 7.99 -10.14 10.92
CA ASN A 242 7.13 -10.75 9.90
C ASN A 242 6.40 -9.73 9.00
N ILE A 243 6.80 -8.47 9.08
CA ILE A 243 6.30 -7.36 8.27
C ILE A 243 7.12 -7.28 6.98
N LEU A 244 6.43 -7.11 5.83
CA LEU A 244 7.09 -6.78 4.57
C LEU A 244 7.38 -5.28 4.56
N VAL A 245 8.65 -4.90 4.38
CA VAL A 245 9.04 -3.49 4.35
C VAL A 245 9.23 -3.02 2.91
N THR A 246 8.45 -2.05 2.48
CA THR A 246 8.67 -1.33 1.23
C THR A 246 9.70 -0.22 1.49
N TYR A 247 10.92 -0.41 1.02
CA TYR A 247 12.04 0.48 1.30
C TYR A 247 12.22 1.49 0.16
N TRP A 248 11.89 2.75 0.40
CA TRP A 248 11.88 3.77 -0.66
C TRP A 248 13.07 4.74 -0.60
N SER A 249 13.47 5.14 0.60
CA SER A 249 14.57 6.08 0.82
C SER A 249 15.26 5.85 2.16
N TYR A 250 16.56 6.13 2.22
CA TYR A 250 17.32 6.08 3.47
C TYR A 250 17.07 7.33 4.35
N ASP A 251 16.88 8.48 3.72
CA ASP A 251 16.81 9.79 4.37
C ASP A 251 15.49 10.53 4.14
N GLY A 252 14.54 9.90 3.44
CA GLY A 252 13.25 10.50 3.12
C GLY A 252 13.33 11.54 2.00
N GLU A 253 14.43 11.58 1.24
CA GLU A 253 14.61 12.48 0.09
C GLU A 253 14.45 13.97 0.40
N THR A 254 14.77 14.36 1.65
CA THR A 254 14.88 15.77 2.03
C THR A 254 16.12 16.41 1.38
N ASP A 255 16.03 17.70 1.06
CA ASP A 255 17.14 18.53 0.57
C ASP A 255 18.00 19.11 1.71
N ASN A 256 17.57 18.96 2.97
CA ASN A 256 18.29 19.48 4.12
C ASN A 256 19.44 18.55 4.54
N ALA A 257 20.68 19.01 4.38
CA ALA A 257 21.88 18.23 4.70
C ALA A 257 21.99 17.79 6.17
N GLN A 258 21.48 18.59 7.12
CA GLN A 258 21.47 18.22 8.54
C GLN A 258 20.45 17.10 8.80
N THR A 259 19.26 17.21 8.22
CA THR A 259 18.23 16.16 8.30
C THR A 259 18.70 14.87 7.65
N ILE A 260 19.36 14.93 6.47
CA ILE A 260 19.96 13.75 5.83
C ILE A 260 20.93 13.05 6.79
N ARG A 261 21.87 13.79 7.38
CA ARG A 261 22.84 13.22 8.33
C ARG A 261 22.14 12.60 9.54
N ALA A 262 21.17 13.29 10.12
CA ALA A 262 20.42 12.80 11.28
C ALA A 262 19.66 11.50 10.95
N HIS A 263 18.92 11.46 9.84
CA HIS A 263 18.18 10.28 9.40
C HIS A 263 19.11 9.10 9.15
N ARG A 264 20.21 9.28 8.41
CA ARG A 264 21.16 8.19 8.09
C ARG A 264 21.92 7.68 9.31
N GLN A 265 22.01 8.46 10.40
CA GLN A 265 22.57 7.99 11.68
C GLN A 265 21.64 7.01 12.40
N ILE A 266 20.33 7.25 12.38
CA ILE A 266 19.37 6.50 13.22
C ILE A 266 18.58 5.44 12.46
N ARG A 267 18.31 5.65 11.17
CA ARG A 267 17.57 4.70 10.34
C ARG A 267 18.51 3.56 9.92
N PRO A 268 18.01 2.32 9.75
CA PRO A 268 18.78 1.23 9.20
C PRO A 268 18.82 1.31 7.67
N THR A 269 19.91 0.81 7.08
CA THR A 269 19.95 0.56 5.64
C THR A 269 19.04 -0.62 5.25
N LEU A 270 18.70 -0.75 3.97
CA LEU A 270 17.97 -1.94 3.49
C LEU A 270 18.71 -3.25 3.82
N PRO A 271 20.03 -3.39 3.57
CA PRO A 271 20.79 -4.58 4.01
C PRO A 271 20.71 -4.85 5.52
N GLN A 272 20.73 -3.81 6.35
CA GLN A 272 20.62 -3.98 7.81
C GLN A 272 19.23 -4.46 8.24
N LEU A 273 18.16 -4.00 7.57
CA LEU A 273 16.83 -4.57 7.79
C LEU A 273 16.79 -6.06 7.42
N ASN A 274 17.40 -6.45 6.30
CA ASN A 274 17.48 -7.86 5.94
C ASN A 274 18.32 -8.67 6.94
N GLN A 275 19.43 -8.12 7.43
CA GLN A 275 20.25 -8.76 8.47
C GLN A 275 19.48 -8.94 9.77
N ALA A 276 18.65 -7.97 10.16
CA ALA A 276 17.76 -8.07 11.31
C ALA A 276 16.60 -9.08 11.11
N GLY A 277 16.35 -9.52 9.87
CA GLY A 277 15.40 -10.58 9.55
C GLY A 277 14.17 -10.14 8.76
N PHE A 278 14.00 -8.84 8.51
CA PHE A 278 12.89 -8.31 7.71
C PHE A 278 12.97 -8.76 6.26
N GLN A 279 11.81 -9.03 5.67
CA GLN A 279 11.67 -9.11 4.22
C GLN A 279 11.48 -7.71 3.66
N THR A 280 12.11 -7.40 2.53
CA THR A 280 12.04 -6.07 1.91
C THR A 280 11.60 -6.15 0.45
N ILE A 281 10.96 -5.08 -0.01
CA ILE A 281 10.81 -4.72 -1.43
C ILE A 281 11.60 -3.43 -1.64
N ASN A 282 12.49 -3.43 -2.63
CA ASN A 282 13.22 -2.24 -3.03
C ASN A 282 12.32 -1.32 -3.87
N ALA A 283 11.96 -0.17 -3.33
CA ALA A 283 11.21 0.88 -4.00
C ALA A 283 12.05 2.15 -4.19
N ASN A 284 13.35 1.99 -4.47
CA ASN A 284 14.34 3.07 -4.68
C ASN A 284 13.74 4.29 -5.38
N PHE A 285 13.62 5.39 -4.64
CA PHE A 285 13.04 6.64 -5.12
C PHE A 285 13.62 7.10 -6.46
N TRP A 286 14.93 7.06 -6.63
CA TRP A 286 15.61 7.62 -7.81
C TRP A 286 15.17 6.95 -9.12
N TYR A 287 15.08 5.63 -9.11
CA TYR A 287 14.79 4.86 -10.33
C TYR A 287 13.35 4.41 -10.45
N LEU A 288 12.63 4.29 -9.33
CA LEU A 288 11.34 3.61 -9.29
C LEU A 288 10.19 4.55 -8.93
N TYR A 289 10.41 5.84 -8.65
CA TYR A 289 9.31 6.80 -8.42
C TYR A 289 8.99 7.60 -9.69
N VAL A 290 7.79 7.36 -10.23
CA VAL A 290 7.24 8.06 -11.39
C VAL A 290 6.26 9.12 -10.93
N ILE A 291 6.74 10.35 -10.80
CA ILE A 291 5.92 11.50 -10.40
C ILE A 291 5.31 12.15 -11.65
N THR A 292 3.99 12.01 -11.82
CA THR A 292 3.28 12.35 -13.07
C THR A 292 2.90 13.83 -13.23
N ARG A 293 3.84 14.74 -12.92
CA ARG A 293 3.66 16.19 -13.08
C ARG A 293 3.88 16.60 -14.54
N PRO A 294 2.95 17.33 -15.20
CA PRO A 294 3.08 17.66 -16.62
C PRO A 294 4.36 18.43 -17.01
N LYS A 295 4.92 19.22 -16.08
CA LYS A 295 6.15 19.98 -16.31
C LYS A 295 7.40 19.09 -16.38
N THR A 296 7.43 18.00 -15.64
CA THR A 296 8.63 17.15 -15.49
C THR A 296 8.47 15.78 -16.16
N PHE A 297 7.23 15.30 -16.33
CA PHE A 297 6.90 14.02 -16.92
C PHE A 297 6.60 14.15 -18.43
N THR A 298 7.60 14.63 -19.17
CA THR A 298 7.55 14.78 -20.63
C THR A 298 8.04 13.51 -21.35
N THR A 299 7.87 13.45 -22.67
CA THR A 299 8.34 12.31 -23.48
C THR A 299 9.86 12.16 -23.39
N GLU A 300 10.59 13.28 -23.37
CA GLU A 300 12.05 13.33 -23.27
C GLU A 300 12.53 12.80 -21.92
N SER A 301 11.91 13.24 -20.82
CA SER A 301 12.21 12.73 -19.48
C SER A 301 11.95 11.22 -19.39
N VAL A 302 10.84 10.73 -19.95
CA VAL A 302 10.54 9.28 -20.00
C VAL A 302 11.63 8.51 -20.75
N ARG A 303 12.05 8.98 -21.94
CA ARG A 303 13.15 8.32 -22.69
C ARG A 303 14.46 8.34 -21.92
N TYR A 304 14.78 9.43 -21.23
CA TYR A 304 15.97 9.50 -20.39
C TYR A 304 15.90 8.50 -19.24
N TRP A 305 14.80 8.48 -18.47
CA TRP A 305 14.64 7.56 -17.35
C TRP A 305 14.62 6.09 -17.78
N GLN A 306 14.04 5.76 -18.94
CA GLN A 306 14.11 4.40 -19.48
C GLN A 306 15.56 3.96 -19.70
N ARG A 307 16.38 4.82 -20.34
CA ARG A 307 17.81 4.52 -20.57
C ARG A 307 18.56 4.40 -19.24
N ASP A 308 18.37 5.37 -18.35
CA ASP A 308 19.04 5.40 -17.04
C ASP A 308 18.71 4.16 -16.20
N LEU A 309 17.43 3.76 -16.14
CA LEU A 309 17.00 2.53 -15.47
C LEU A 309 17.69 1.28 -16.05
N THR A 310 17.75 1.16 -17.37
CA THR A 310 18.34 -0.04 -18.01
C THR A 310 19.86 -0.10 -17.92
N GLN A 311 20.54 1.05 -17.89
CA GLN A 311 22.00 1.12 -17.92
C GLN A 311 22.60 1.11 -16.51
N ASN A 312 21.93 1.75 -15.55
CA ASN A 312 22.54 2.10 -14.26
C ASN A 312 21.84 1.47 -13.06
N TRP A 313 20.71 0.79 -13.23
CA TRP A 313 20.00 0.22 -12.08
C TRP A 313 19.89 -1.31 -12.14
N THR A 314 20.00 -1.94 -10.98
CA THR A 314 19.57 -3.32 -10.75
C THR A 314 18.75 -3.37 -9.46
N ARG A 315 17.94 -4.42 -9.27
CA ARG A 315 17.12 -4.60 -8.05
C ARG A 315 17.89 -4.55 -6.72
N GLN A 316 19.21 -4.67 -6.74
CA GLN A 316 20.07 -4.59 -5.56
C GLN A 316 20.48 -3.15 -5.21
N VAL A 317 20.38 -2.20 -6.15
CA VAL A 317 20.68 -0.78 -5.92
C VAL A 317 19.48 -0.12 -5.23
N TRP A 318 19.65 0.23 -3.95
CA TRP A 318 18.56 0.66 -3.07
C TRP A 318 18.68 2.11 -2.56
N ASP A 319 19.90 2.64 -2.44
CA ASP A 319 20.17 4.02 -1.99
C ASP A 319 20.52 4.90 -3.20
N LYS A 320 19.50 5.48 -3.83
CA LYS A 320 19.65 6.35 -5.01
C LYS A 320 20.46 5.64 -6.11
N THR A 321 21.58 6.22 -6.51
CA THR A 321 22.52 5.69 -7.52
C THR A 321 23.74 5.00 -6.90
N ASN A 322 23.71 4.67 -5.61
CA ASN A 322 24.85 4.10 -4.89
C ASN A 322 25.02 2.60 -5.19
N HIS A 323 26.14 2.25 -5.81
CA HIS A 323 26.52 0.86 -6.14
C HIS A 323 27.45 0.19 -5.11
N GLN A 324 27.90 0.91 -4.08
CA GLN A 324 28.83 0.40 -3.08
C GLN A 324 28.13 -0.44 -2.00
N SER A 325 26.87 -0.13 -1.70
CA SER A 325 26.06 -0.88 -0.73
C SER A 325 24.89 -1.55 -1.44
N LEU A 326 25.03 -2.82 -1.81
CA LEU A 326 24.00 -3.57 -2.55
C LEU A 326 23.14 -4.45 -1.63
N ALA A 327 21.84 -4.50 -1.92
CA ALA A 327 20.86 -5.34 -1.23
C ALA A 327 20.84 -6.78 -1.81
N THR A 328 21.89 -7.55 -1.51
CA THR A 328 22.12 -8.90 -2.07
C THR A 328 21.42 -10.04 -1.32
N SER A 329 20.86 -9.76 -0.14
CA SER A 329 20.19 -10.76 0.69
C SER A 329 18.99 -11.40 -0.01
N SER A 330 18.77 -12.70 0.20
CA SER A 330 17.56 -13.40 -0.27
C SER A 330 16.26 -12.93 0.42
N ARG A 331 16.38 -12.10 1.47
CA ARG A 331 15.26 -11.41 2.12
C ARG A 331 14.85 -10.13 1.38
N ASN A 332 15.67 -9.61 0.48
CA ASN A 332 15.25 -8.64 -0.51
C ASN A 332 14.46 -9.38 -1.60
N LEU A 333 13.13 -9.34 -1.49
CA LEU A 333 12.26 -10.18 -2.30
C LEU A 333 12.18 -9.71 -3.75
N GLY A 334 12.46 -8.44 -4.02
CA GLY A 334 12.37 -7.85 -5.35
C GLY A 334 12.21 -6.34 -5.29
N SER A 335 11.47 -5.77 -6.24
CA SER A 335 11.28 -4.33 -6.36
C SER A 335 9.84 -3.94 -6.66
N ALA A 336 9.52 -2.65 -6.50
CA ALA A 336 8.25 -2.09 -6.95
C ALA A 336 8.43 -0.69 -7.54
N ILE A 337 7.82 -0.47 -8.69
CA ILE A 337 7.72 0.85 -9.31
C ILE A 337 6.48 1.59 -8.79
N SER A 338 6.61 2.87 -8.48
CA SER A 338 5.56 3.71 -7.92
C SER A 338 5.10 4.76 -8.92
N ILE A 339 3.79 4.95 -9.06
CA ILE A 339 3.19 6.06 -9.81
C ILE A 339 2.53 7.00 -8.80
N TRP A 340 3.13 8.17 -8.62
CA TRP A 340 2.65 9.21 -7.70
C TRP A 340 1.96 10.36 -8.45
N GLY A 341 0.84 10.81 -7.89
CA GLY A 341 -0.04 11.83 -8.44
C GLY A 341 0.24 13.25 -7.92
N ASP A 342 1.46 13.56 -7.53
CA ASP A 342 1.77 14.82 -6.86
C ASP A 342 1.54 16.07 -7.73
N GLY A 343 1.10 17.15 -7.07
CA GLY A 343 1.07 18.50 -7.62
C GLY A 343 -0.33 19.05 -7.86
N ARG A 344 -0.41 20.36 -8.11
CA ARG A 344 -1.69 21.07 -8.30
C ARG A 344 -2.32 20.84 -9.69
N LYS A 345 -1.49 20.54 -10.70
CA LYS A 345 -1.90 20.21 -12.07
C LYS A 345 -1.42 18.82 -12.38
N THR A 346 -2.34 17.88 -12.60
CA THR A 346 -2.01 16.49 -12.91
C THR A 346 -2.53 16.12 -14.30
N TYR A 347 -1.92 15.13 -14.91
CA TYR A 347 -2.48 14.49 -16.09
C TYR A 347 -3.81 13.80 -15.74
N SER A 348 -4.77 13.78 -16.66
CA SER A 348 -5.96 12.93 -16.49
C SER A 348 -5.56 11.46 -16.28
N GLN A 349 -6.41 10.65 -15.64
CA GLN A 349 -6.13 9.23 -15.44
C GLN A 349 -5.79 8.50 -16.76
N LYS A 350 -6.46 8.86 -17.88
CA LYS A 350 -6.18 8.30 -19.21
C LYS A 350 -4.77 8.66 -19.69
N GLN A 351 -4.38 9.93 -19.52
CA GLN A 351 -3.04 10.40 -19.88
C GLN A 351 -1.96 9.75 -18.99
N VAL A 352 -2.20 9.59 -17.69
CA VAL A 352 -1.26 8.87 -16.82
C VAL A 352 -1.04 7.45 -17.33
N LEU A 353 -2.12 6.67 -17.53
CA LEU A 353 -2.03 5.30 -18.05
C LEU A 353 -1.27 5.21 -19.37
N GLN A 354 -1.52 6.14 -20.30
CA GLN A 354 -0.85 6.17 -21.59
C GLN A 354 0.64 6.52 -21.46
N LYS A 355 0.96 7.56 -20.67
CA LYS A 355 2.32 8.10 -20.56
C LYS A 355 3.25 7.25 -19.70
N THR A 356 2.73 6.54 -18.69
CA THR A 356 3.56 5.64 -17.86
C THR A 356 3.81 4.29 -18.51
N LYS A 357 3.00 3.89 -19.50
CA LYS A 357 3.10 2.57 -20.16
C LYS A 357 4.51 2.23 -20.68
N PRO A 358 5.24 3.12 -21.39
CA PRO A 358 6.60 2.79 -21.87
C PRO A 358 7.55 2.50 -20.71
N PHE A 359 7.53 3.34 -19.68
CA PHE A 359 8.41 3.19 -18.52
C PHE A 359 8.07 1.94 -17.68
N LEU A 360 6.77 1.66 -17.48
CA LEU A 360 6.33 0.41 -16.86
C LEU A 360 6.80 -0.82 -17.64
N THR A 361 6.73 -0.77 -18.98
CA THR A 361 7.18 -1.87 -19.84
C THR A 361 8.67 -2.12 -19.64
N THR A 362 9.49 -1.06 -19.67
CA THR A 362 10.93 -1.14 -19.41
C THR A 362 11.22 -1.70 -18.03
N TYR A 363 10.56 -1.20 -16.99
CA TYR A 363 10.72 -1.71 -15.63
C TYR A 363 10.41 -3.20 -15.53
N PHE A 364 9.26 -3.66 -16.02
CA PHE A 364 8.89 -5.08 -15.89
C PHE A 364 9.81 -6.01 -16.69
N GLN A 365 10.38 -5.55 -17.81
CA GLN A 365 11.37 -6.31 -18.58
C GLN A 365 12.75 -6.38 -17.89
N HIS A 366 13.15 -5.32 -17.21
CA HIS A 366 14.50 -5.17 -16.63
C HIS A 366 14.63 -5.65 -15.18
N ALA A 367 13.59 -5.48 -14.36
CA ALA A 367 13.62 -5.65 -12.90
C ALA A 367 13.83 -7.08 -12.39
#